data_AF-A0A8S2RMS0-F1
#
_entry.id   AF-A0A8S2RMS0-F1
#
_cell.length_a   1.000
_cell.length_b   1.000
_cell.length_c   1.000
_cell.angle_alpha   90.00
_cell.angle_beta   90.00
_cell.angle_gamma   90.00
#
_symmetry.space_group_name_H-M   'P 1'
#
loop_
_entity.id
_entity.type
_entity.pdbx_description
1 polymer ?
#
loop_
_entity_poly.entity_id
_entity_poly.type
_entity_poly.pdbx_seq_one_letter_code
_entity_poly.pdbx_strand_id
1 'polypeptide(L)'
;KTLISPGEKSDLQKALKTKDYPQLAYLLDIKAIHISERDTQLTNDPKKVNEFVNTWSIDGLAEEAVAPAEMGWGTHEKIVPGGAFFHDEKEGPCNQICLTTKGMNTW
;
A
#
# COMPACT_ATOMS: atom_id res chain seq x y z
N LYS A 1 -11.15 30.08 -5.52
CA LYS A 1 -9.75 30.32 -5.94
C LYS A 1 -9.19 28.95 -6.30
N THR A 2 -8.93 28.67 -7.57
CA THR A 2 -8.44 27.34 -7.98
C THR A 2 -6.98 27.24 -7.56
N LEU A 3 -6.64 26.19 -6.81
CA LEU A 3 -5.28 25.93 -6.29
C LEU A 3 -4.29 25.48 -7.37
N ILE A 4 -4.71 25.46 -8.65
CA ILE A 4 -3.98 24.91 -9.77
C ILE A 4 -3.85 25.99 -10.84
N SER A 5 -2.61 26.28 -11.24
CA SER A 5 -2.31 27.21 -12.32
C SER A 5 -2.79 26.68 -13.68
N PRO A 6 -2.97 27.56 -14.69
CA PRO A 6 -3.36 27.13 -16.03
C PRO A 6 -2.39 26.13 -16.67
N GLY A 7 -1.09 26.27 -16.41
CA GLY A 7 -0.05 25.35 -16.90
C GLY A 7 -0.17 23.96 -16.27
N GLU A 8 -0.24 23.91 -14.94
CA GLU A 8 -0.44 22.65 -14.20
C GLU A 8 -1.72 21.94 -14.62
N LYS A 9 -2.79 22.70 -14.89
CA LYS A 9 -4.05 22.15 -15.39
C LYS A 9 -3.89 21.48 -16.76
N SER A 10 -3.11 22.07 -17.67
CA SER A 10 -2.83 21.50 -18.99
C SER A 10 -2.07 20.18 -18.87
N ASP A 11 -1.04 20.12 -18.02
CA ASP A 11 -0.21 18.93 -17.85
C ASP A 11 -1.01 17.78 -17.20
N LEU A 12 -1.84 18.09 -16.20
CA LEU A 12 -2.77 17.13 -15.59
C LEU A 12 -3.74 16.56 -16.63
N GLN A 13 -4.32 17.41 -17.48
CA GLN A 13 -5.24 16.97 -18.54
C GLN A 13 -4.55 16.08 -19.57
N LYS A 14 -3.30 16.41 -19.93
CA LYS A 14 -2.50 15.60 -20.85
C LYS A 14 -2.22 14.22 -20.25
N ALA A 15 -1.69 14.16 -19.03
CA ALA A 15 -1.37 12.91 -18.34
C ALA A 15 -2.63 12.02 -18.18
N LEU A 16 -3.76 12.61 -17.80
CA LEU A 16 -5.04 11.89 -17.71
C LEU A 16 -5.50 11.34 -19.07
N LYS A 17 -5.42 12.13 -20.14
CA LYS A 17 -5.81 11.72 -21.49
C LYS A 17 -4.95 10.58 -22.03
N THR A 18 -3.66 10.60 -21.74
CA THR A 18 -2.73 9.55 -22.16
C THR A 18 -2.68 8.35 -21.21
N LYS A 19 -3.43 8.40 -20.09
CA LYS A 19 -3.39 7.40 -19.01
C LYS A 19 -2.00 7.20 -18.41
N ASP A 20 -1.22 8.29 -18.35
CA ASP A 20 0.08 8.31 -17.69
C ASP A 20 -0.12 8.52 -16.17
N TYR A 21 -0.50 7.43 -15.49
CA TYR A 21 -0.81 7.46 -14.07
C TYR A 21 0.38 7.80 -13.16
N PRO A 22 1.63 7.37 -13.44
CA PRO A 22 2.80 7.82 -12.68
C PRO A 22 2.99 9.34 -12.74
N GLN A 23 2.91 9.93 -13.94
CA GLN A 23 3.01 11.38 -14.08
C GLN A 23 1.83 12.09 -13.42
N LEU A 24 0.63 11.53 -13.53
CA LEU A 24 -0.56 12.09 -12.89
C LEU A 24 -0.43 12.10 -11.36
N ALA A 25 0.03 11.01 -10.74
CA ALA A 25 0.26 10.93 -9.30
C ALA A 25 1.32 11.92 -8.82
N TYR A 26 2.41 12.07 -9.60
CA TYR A 26 3.46 13.07 -9.34
C TYR A 26 2.92 14.51 -9.40
N LEU A 27 2.19 14.86 -10.46
CA LEU A 27 1.61 16.20 -10.65
C LEU A 27 0.55 16.56 -9.59
N LEU A 28 -0.16 15.55 -9.06
CA LEU A 28 -1.13 15.71 -7.97
C LEU A 28 -0.47 15.74 -6.58
N ASP A 29 0.85 15.62 -6.52
CA ASP A 29 1.63 15.56 -5.27
C ASP A 29 1.18 14.42 -4.32
N ILE A 30 0.75 13.28 -4.88
CA ILE A 30 0.35 12.12 -4.08
C ILE A 30 1.57 11.55 -3.38
N LYS A 31 1.50 11.45 -2.05
CA LYS A 31 2.61 10.97 -1.21
C LYS A 31 2.46 9.50 -0.82
N ALA A 32 1.29 9.14 -0.33
CA ALA A 32 0.98 7.78 0.11
C ALA A 32 -0.37 7.36 -0.46
N ILE A 33 -0.50 6.06 -0.73
CA ILE A 33 -1.75 5.42 -1.11
C ILE A 33 -1.90 4.22 -0.16
N HIS A 34 -2.95 4.24 0.66
CA HIS A 34 -3.28 3.11 1.52
C HIS A 34 -4.40 2.30 0.88
N ILE A 35 -4.25 0.98 0.91
CA ILE A 35 -5.38 0.06 0.69
C ILE A 35 -6.11 -0.06 2.04
N SER A 36 -6.94 0.94 2.33
CA SER A 36 -7.65 1.02 3.62
C SER A 36 -8.98 0.26 3.54
N GLU A 37 -8.98 -0.95 4.09
CA GLU A 37 -10.16 -1.81 4.15
C GLU A 37 -10.73 -1.90 5.58
N ARG A 38 -12.06 -1.96 5.67
CA ARG A 38 -12.77 -2.32 6.89
C ARG A 38 -13.91 -3.27 6.56
N ASP A 39 -13.71 -4.54 6.88
CA ASP A 39 -14.77 -5.53 6.82
C ASP A 39 -15.70 -5.39 8.03
N THR A 40 -17.00 -5.30 7.77
CA THR A 40 -18.05 -5.19 8.80
C THR A 40 -19.07 -6.32 8.72
N GLN A 41 -18.78 -7.35 7.91
CA GLN A 41 -19.63 -8.51 7.77
C GLN A 41 -19.68 -9.27 9.10
N LEU A 42 -20.87 -9.74 9.44
CA LEU A 42 -21.16 -10.48 10.66
C LEU A 42 -21.90 -11.76 10.28
N THR A 43 -21.70 -12.79 11.09
CA THR A 43 -22.48 -14.03 11.05
C THR A 43 -23.41 -14.09 12.28
N ASN A 44 -24.50 -14.85 12.16
CA ASN A 44 -25.39 -15.12 13.29
C ASN A 44 -24.79 -16.14 14.27
N ASP A 45 -23.79 -16.90 13.83
CA ASP A 45 -23.11 -17.90 14.66
C ASP A 45 -21.88 -17.29 15.33
N PRO A 46 -21.76 -17.33 16.67
CA PRO A 46 -20.58 -16.82 17.34
C PRO A 46 -19.35 -17.68 17.01
N LYS A 47 -18.19 -17.01 16.89
CA LYS A 47 -16.89 -17.66 16.73
C LYS A 47 -16.66 -18.71 17.83
N LYS A 48 -16.23 -19.92 17.45
CA LYS A 48 -15.92 -20.99 18.39
C LYS A 48 -14.48 -20.91 18.91
N VAL A 49 -14.22 -21.60 20.02
CA VAL A 49 -12.87 -21.76 20.58
C VAL A 49 -12.02 -22.59 19.60
N ASN A 50 -10.75 -22.21 19.44
CA ASN A 50 -9.80 -22.85 18.52
C ASN A 50 -10.20 -22.84 17.03
N GLU A 51 -11.09 -21.93 16.64
CA GLU A 51 -11.47 -21.68 15.25
C GLU A 51 -10.84 -20.39 14.74
N PHE A 52 -10.48 -20.33 13.46
CA PHE A 52 -10.15 -19.09 12.76
C PHE A 52 -11.30 -18.79 11.79
N VAL A 53 -11.77 -17.54 11.76
CA VAL A 53 -12.90 -17.11 10.92
C VAL A 53 -12.46 -15.92 10.09
N ASN A 54 -12.79 -15.95 8.80
CA ASN A 54 -12.52 -14.89 7.84
C ASN A 54 -13.65 -14.88 6.80
N THR A 55 -13.81 -13.78 6.07
CA THR A 55 -14.81 -13.62 4.99
C THR A 55 -14.32 -14.12 3.63
N TRP A 56 -13.02 -14.41 3.55
CA TRP A 56 -12.35 -15.03 2.42
C TRP A 56 -11.37 -16.12 2.91
N SER A 57 -10.47 -16.59 2.04
CA SER A 57 -9.56 -17.71 2.30
C SER A 57 -8.85 -17.60 3.65
N ILE A 58 -8.93 -18.67 4.44
CA ILE A 58 -8.24 -18.77 5.74
C ILE A 58 -6.75 -19.00 5.51
N ASP A 59 -6.40 -19.96 4.66
CA ASP A 59 -5.01 -20.31 4.38
C ASP A 59 -4.28 -19.15 3.69
N GLY A 60 -4.95 -18.47 2.75
CA GLY A 60 -4.38 -17.30 2.07
C GLY A 60 -4.08 -16.17 3.03
N LEU A 61 -5.05 -15.79 3.88
CA LEU A 61 -4.82 -14.77 4.90
C LEU A 61 -3.71 -15.22 5.88
N ALA A 62 -3.66 -16.50 6.27
CA ALA A 62 -2.65 -17.00 7.20
C ALA A 62 -1.23 -16.92 6.62
N GLU A 63 -1.04 -17.29 5.36
CA GLU A 63 0.25 -17.20 4.66
C GLU A 63 0.72 -15.74 4.54
N GLU A 64 -0.16 -14.85 4.10
CA GLU A 64 0.14 -13.41 3.98
C GLU A 64 0.40 -12.76 5.35
N ALA A 65 -0.36 -13.15 6.38
CA ALA A 65 -0.27 -12.61 7.72
C ALA A 65 1.09 -12.86 8.39
N VAL A 66 1.70 -14.00 8.10
CA VAL A 66 3.01 -14.38 8.68
C VAL A 66 4.19 -13.96 7.81
N ALA A 67 3.95 -13.54 6.58
CA ALA A 67 4.96 -12.96 5.72
C ALA A 67 5.47 -11.62 6.31
N PRO A 68 6.69 -11.19 5.93
CA PRO A 68 7.21 -9.88 6.29
C PRO A 68 6.24 -8.75 5.90
N ALA A 69 6.12 -7.71 6.72
CA ALA A 69 5.38 -6.52 6.33
C ALA A 69 6.07 -5.88 5.12
N GLU A 70 5.32 -5.62 4.06
CA GLU A 70 5.85 -5.12 2.79
C GLU A 70 5.09 -3.87 2.36
N MET A 71 5.82 -2.88 1.85
CA MET A 71 5.22 -1.65 1.35
C MET A 71 6.07 -1.02 0.25
N GLY A 72 5.39 -0.38 -0.71
CA GLY A 72 6.04 0.52 -1.67
C GLY A 72 6.68 1.68 -0.93
N TRP A 73 7.95 1.96 -1.20
CA TRP A 73 8.71 3.00 -0.49
C TRP A 73 8.76 4.29 -1.31
N GLY A 74 8.03 5.31 -0.86
CA GLY A 74 7.92 6.57 -1.56
C GLY A 74 9.19 7.41 -1.48
N THR A 75 9.54 8.11 -2.56
CA THR A 75 10.71 9.01 -2.60
C THR A 75 10.61 10.21 -1.65
N HIS A 76 9.43 10.45 -1.09
CA HIS A 76 9.17 11.50 -0.11
C HIS A 76 9.50 11.08 1.33
N GLU A 77 9.68 9.78 1.58
CA GLU A 77 9.97 9.23 2.90
C GLU A 77 11.40 9.58 3.34
N LYS A 78 11.53 10.19 4.51
CA LYS A 78 12.82 10.69 5.03
C LYS A 78 13.40 9.85 6.15
N ILE A 79 12.56 9.02 6.78
CA ILE A 79 12.90 8.27 7.97
C ILE A 79 12.64 6.80 7.66
N VAL A 80 13.69 6.01 7.69
CA VAL A 80 13.60 4.56 7.48
C VAL A 80 13.24 3.91 8.83
N PRO A 81 12.20 3.06 8.89
CA PRO A 81 11.83 2.37 10.12
C PRO A 81 12.90 1.35 10.51
N GLY A 82 13.01 1.07 11.81
CA GLY A 82 13.89 0.02 12.32
C GLY A 82 13.50 -1.35 11.76
N GLY A 83 14.51 -2.14 11.35
CA GLY A 83 14.28 -3.47 10.79
C GLY A 83 13.83 -3.48 9.33
N ALA A 84 13.94 -2.36 8.61
CA ALA A 84 13.70 -2.31 7.18
C ALA A 84 14.82 -3.00 6.37
N PHE A 85 14.42 -3.71 5.33
CA PHE A 85 15.27 -4.26 4.28
C PHE A 85 14.88 -3.69 2.93
N PHE A 86 15.89 -3.32 2.15
CA PHE A 86 15.76 -2.91 0.76
C PHE A 86 16.24 -4.06 -0.13
N HIS A 87 15.62 -4.17 -1.31
CA HIS A 87 16.15 -5.04 -2.37
C HIS A 87 17.48 -4.49 -2.90
N ASP A 88 18.31 -5.36 -3.46
CA ASP A 88 19.57 -4.95 -4.10
C ASP A 88 19.27 -4.10 -5.34
N GLU A 89 20.05 -3.04 -5.57
CA GLU A 89 19.82 -2.14 -6.72
C GLU A 89 19.97 -2.86 -8.08
N LYS A 90 20.70 -3.98 -8.12
CA LYS A 90 20.89 -4.79 -9.32
C LYS A 90 19.86 -5.90 -9.46
N GLU A 91 19.11 -6.21 -8.39
CA GLU A 91 18.19 -7.34 -8.32
C GLU A 91 16.92 -6.98 -7.53
N GLY A 92 15.78 -7.01 -8.22
CA GLY A 92 14.47 -6.80 -7.60
C GLY A 92 13.82 -5.47 -8.00
N PRO A 93 12.61 -5.21 -7.49
CA PRO A 93 11.75 -4.15 -8.01
C PRO A 93 12.14 -2.73 -7.58
N CYS A 94 13.10 -2.58 -6.63
CA CYS A 94 13.71 -1.31 -6.17
C CYS A 94 12.73 -0.18 -5.75
N ASN A 95 11.44 -0.48 -5.61
CA ASN A 95 10.37 0.45 -5.28
C ASN A 95 9.63 0.08 -3.97
N GLN A 96 10.16 -0.88 -3.21
CA GLN A 96 9.56 -1.43 -2.00
C GLN A 96 10.60 -1.71 -0.91
N ILE A 97 10.13 -1.77 0.33
CA ILE A 97 10.87 -2.33 1.47
C ILE A 97 10.06 -3.42 2.15
N CYS A 98 10.76 -4.29 2.87
CA CYS A 98 10.15 -5.25 3.80
C CYS A 98 10.63 -4.95 5.23
N LEU A 99 9.81 -5.23 6.24
CA LEU A 99 10.20 -5.14 7.66
C LEU A 99 10.46 -6.53 8.24
N THR A 100 11.29 -6.61 9.28
CA THR A 100 11.51 -7.85 10.04
C THR A 100 10.25 -8.39 10.71
N THR A 101 9.21 -7.55 10.89
CA THR A 101 7.96 -7.91 11.54
C THR A 101 6.99 -8.58 10.57
N LYS A 102 6.10 -9.40 11.11
CA LYS A 102 5.01 -10.02 10.35
C LYS A 102 3.97 -8.97 9.96
N GLY A 103 3.39 -9.09 8.76
CA GLY A 103 2.37 -8.17 8.25
C GLY A 103 1.21 -7.96 9.23
N MET A 104 0.65 -9.03 9.78
CA MET A 104 -0.49 -8.96 10.71
C MET A 104 -0.12 -8.42 12.11
N ASN A 105 1.17 -8.29 12.44
CA ASN A 105 1.66 -7.81 13.74
C ASN A 105 2.53 -6.56 13.60
N THR A 106 2.12 -5.66 12.70
CA THR A 106 2.77 -4.37 12.42
C THR A 106 1.71 -3.28 12.42
N TRP A 107 1.90 -2.20 13.19
CA TRP A 107 0.97 -1.08 13.33
C TRP A 107 1.72 0.23 13.61
#